data_AF-A0A0G0HBV8-F1
#
_entry.id   AF-A0A0G0HBV8-F1
#
_cell.length_a   1.000
_cell.length_b   1.000
_cell.length_c   1.000
_cell.angle_alpha   90.00
_cell.angle_beta   90.00
_cell.angle_gamma   90.00
#
_symmetry.space_group_name_H-M   'P 1'
#
loop_
_entity.id
_entity.type
_entity.pdbx_description
1 polymer ?
#
loop_
_entity_poly.entity_id
_entity_poly.type
_entity_poly.pdbx_seq_one_letter_code
_entity_poly.pdbx_strand_id
1 'polypeptide(L)'
;MHTYKINKLPKNTVEIQLIIPKEDIKKEYDAVFIKLQNDLEVEGFRKGKAPRSIAEKILTKETVFKELLSPLLSRLYEEIVKKENLKPIITPRVELVKAKENEDWEIK
;
A
#
# COMPACT_ATOMS: atom_id res chain seq x y z
N MET A 1 -9.49 -11.65 2.30
CA MET A 1 -9.91 -11.19 3.64
C MET A 1 -8.64 -10.76 4.36
N HIS A 2 -8.52 -9.48 4.73
CA HIS A 2 -7.36 -8.97 5.46
C HIS A 2 -7.48 -9.34 6.94
N THR A 3 -6.40 -9.87 7.52
CA THR A 3 -6.36 -10.18 8.95
C THR A 3 -5.74 -8.99 9.66
N TYR A 4 -6.50 -8.37 10.57
CA TYR A 4 -5.97 -7.33 11.46
C TYR A 4 -6.09 -7.81 12.90
N LYS A 5 -5.06 -7.56 13.70
CA LYS A 5 -5.00 -7.86 15.12
C LYS A 5 -4.78 -6.56 15.88
N ILE A 6 -5.61 -6.33 16.89
CA ILE A 6 -5.57 -5.11 17.70
C ILE A 6 -5.04 -5.47 19.08
N ASN A 7 -3.92 -4.87 19.47
CA ASN A 7 -3.38 -4.97 20.81
C ASN A 7 -3.62 -3.64 21.54
N LYS A 8 -4.31 -3.70 22.69
CA LYS A 8 -4.49 -2.54 23.57
C LYS A 8 -3.31 -2.45 24.54
N LEU A 9 -2.54 -1.39 24.44
CA LEU A 9 -1.38 -1.12 25.29
C LEU A 9 -1.75 -0.16 26.44
N PRO A 10 -0.97 -0.15 27.55
CA PRO A 10 -1.16 0.82 28.62
C PRO A 10 -0.98 2.26 28.09
N LYS A 11 -1.71 3.22 28.70
CA LYS A 11 -1.78 4.66 28.34
C LYS A 11 -2.64 5.02 27.11
N ASN A 12 -3.76 4.32 26.88
CA ASN A 12 -4.67 4.58 25.76
C ASN A 12 -4.02 4.44 24.37
N THR A 13 -2.96 3.63 24.28
CA THR A 13 -2.28 3.33 23.02
C THR A 13 -2.89 2.06 22.42
N VAL A 14 -3.13 2.07 21.11
CA VAL A 14 -3.62 0.91 20.36
C VAL A 14 -2.60 0.58 19.29
N GLU A 15 -2.11 -0.66 19.28
CA GLU A 15 -1.26 -1.19 18.22
C GLU A 15 -2.13 -2.03 17.27
N ILE A 16 -2.00 -1.80 15.97
CA ILE A 16 -2.79 -2.46 14.93
C ILE A 16 -1.82 -3.23 14.04
N GLN A 17 -1.78 -4.55 14.19
CA GLN A 17 -1.03 -5.43 13.32
C GLN A 17 -1.90 -5.82 12.13
N LEU A 18 -1.47 -5.47 10.93
CA LEU A 18 -2.20 -5.74 9.70
C LEU A 18 -1.41 -6.72 8.82
N ILE A 19 -2.09 -7.76 8.35
CA ILE A 19 -1.56 -8.75 7.41
C ILE A 19 -2.34 -8.63 6.11
N ILE A 20 -1.65 -8.18 5.05
CA ILE A 20 -2.22 -8.04 3.72
C ILE A 20 -1.72 -9.20 2.84
N PRO A 21 -2.62 -10.02 2.27
CA PRO A 21 -2.24 -11.12 1.41
C PRO A 21 -1.68 -10.60 0.08
N LYS A 22 -0.66 -11.28 -0.44
CA LYS A 22 0.00 -10.95 -1.72
C LYS A 22 -0.94 -10.83 -2.92
N GLU A 23 -2.06 -11.54 -2.93
CA GLU A 23 -3.00 -11.56 -4.06
C GLU A 23 -3.75 -10.24 -4.21
N ASP A 24 -4.18 -9.63 -3.10
CA ASP A 24 -4.81 -8.31 -3.10
C ASP A 24 -3.80 -7.23 -3.47
N ILE A 25 -2.57 -7.34 -2.96
CA ILE A 25 -1.47 -6.44 -3.32
C ILE A 25 -1.21 -6.49 -4.82
N LYS A 26 -1.18 -7.68 -5.43
CA LYS A 26 -0.94 -7.84 -6.87
C LYS A 26 -2.04 -7.20 -7.72
N LYS A 27 -3.31 -7.28 -7.29
CA LYS A 27 -4.44 -6.65 -7.99
C LYS A 27 -4.36 -5.13 -7.93
N GLU A 28 -4.12 -4.57 -6.74
CA GLU A 28 -3.97 -3.12 -6.62
C GLU A 28 -2.70 -2.62 -7.30
N TYR A 29 -1.62 -3.41 -7.26
CA TYR A 29 -0.38 -3.12 -8.00
C TYR A 29 -0.65 -2.95 -9.49
N ASP A 30 -1.38 -3.88 -10.13
CA ASP A 30 -1.65 -3.78 -11.57
C ASP A 30 -2.52 -2.54 -11.89
N ALA A 31 -3.48 -2.21 -11.02
CA ALA A 31 -4.30 -1.00 -11.15
C ALA A 31 -3.48 0.30 -11.02
N VAL A 32 -2.57 0.37 -10.04
CA VAL A 32 -1.66 1.51 -9.83
C VAL A 32 -0.66 1.59 -10.98
N PHE A 33 -0.14 0.45 -11.44
CA PHE A 33 0.77 0.38 -12.58
C PHE A 33 0.14 0.95 -13.85
N ILE A 34 -1.12 0.61 -14.15
CA ILE A 34 -1.85 1.17 -15.30
C ILE A 34 -2.06 2.69 -15.13
N LYS A 35 -2.39 3.17 -13.93
CA LYS A 35 -2.52 4.62 -13.67
C LYS A 35 -1.22 5.36 -13.90
N LEU A 36 -0.12 4.84 -13.33
CA LEU A 36 1.21 5.40 -13.50
C LEU A 36 1.65 5.34 -14.96
N GLN A 37 1.38 4.24 -15.67
CA GLN A 37 1.67 4.10 -17.10
C GLN A 37 0.94 5.17 -17.93
N ASN A 38 -0.31 5.48 -17.61
CA ASN A 38 -1.08 6.52 -18.30
C ASN A 38 -0.55 7.93 -18.05
N ASP A 39 -0.01 8.19 -16.87
CA ASP A 39 0.57 9.49 -16.52
C ASP A 39 2.03 9.63 -16.95
N LEU A 40 2.72 8.50 -17.17
CA LEU A 40 4.11 8.43 -17.59
C LEU A 40 4.33 9.13 -18.94
N GLU A 41 5.25 10.09 -18.94
CA GLU A 41 5.84 10.66 -20.14
C GLU A 41 7.15 9.93 -20.44
N VAL A 42 7.22 9.28 -21.60
CA VAL A 42 8.40 8.54 -22.04
C VAL A 42 8.91 9.17 -23.32
N GLU A 43 10.19 9.52 -23.35
CA GLU A 43 10.84 10.07 -24.54
C GLU A 43 10.63 9.12 -25.74
N GLY A 44 10.02 9.64 -26.80
CA GLY A 44 9.69 8.87 -28.01
C GLY A 44 8.30 8.22 -28.04
N PHE A 45 7.53 8.26 -26.94
CA PHE A 45 6.14 7.78 -26.92
C PHE A 45 5.17 8.89 -26.51
N ARG A 46 4.01 8.93 -27.15
CA ARG A 46 2.92 9.80 -26.71
C ARG A 46 2.53 9.41 -25.27
N LYS A 47 2.30 10.41 -24.39
CA LYS A 47 1.88 10.22 -23.00
C LYS A 47 0.86 9.08 -22.87
N GLY A 48 1.14 8.14 -21.96
CA GLY A 48 0.28 6.98 -21.68
C GLY A 48 0.32 5.83 -22.68
N LYS A 49 1.05 5.96 -23.80
CA LYS A 49 1.15 4.92 -24.85
C LYS A 49 2.51 4.22 -24.89
N ALA A 50 3.28 4.30 -23.81
CA ALA A 50 4.52 3.55 -23.69
C ALA A 50 4.24 2.04 -23.55
N PRO A 51 4.96 1.17 -24.28
CA PRO A 51 4.92 -0.28 -24.10
C PRO A 51 5.29 -0.69 -22.67
N ARG A 52 4.67 -1.78 -22.18
CA ARG A 52 4.85 -2.28 -20.80
C ARG A 52 6.32 -2.52 -20.44
N SER A 53 7.11 -3.08 -21.37
CA SER A 53 8.54 -3.34 -21.14
C SER A 53 9.40 -2.09 -20.95
N ILE A 54 8.96 -0.93 -21.44
CA ILE A 54 9.66 0.35 -21.25
C ILE A 54 9.15 1.00 -19.95
N ALA A 55 7.84 0.94 -19.72
CA ALA A 55 7.24 1.39 -18.47
C ALA A 55 7.84 0.64 -17.26
N GLU A 56 8.07 -0.67 -17.32
CA GLU A 56 8.70 -1.46 -16.25
C GLU A 56 10.17 -1.10 -15.97
N LYS A 57 10.88 -0.51 -16.95
CA LYS A 57 12.25 -0.03 -16.74
C LYS A 57 12.31 1.29 -15.98
N ILE A 58 11.27 2.11 -16.11
CA ILE A 58 11.17 3.43 -15.48
C ILE A 58 10.41 3.32 -14.15
N LEU A 59 9.28 2.62 -14.18
CA LEU A 59 8.46 2.23 -13.03
C LEU A 59 8.96 0.89 -12.50
N THR A 60 10.09 0.91 -11.82
CA THR A 60 10.58 -0.26 -11.07
C THR A 60 9.49 -0.73 -10.11
N LYS A 61 9.38 -2.05 -9.92
CA LYS A 61 8.38 -2.65 -9.01
C LYS A 61 8.37 -2.00 -7.63
N GLU A 62 9.54 -1.70 -7.08
CA GLU A 62 9.68 -1.00 -5.79
C GLU A 62 9.02 0.38 -5.76
N THR A 63 9.13 1.16 -6.84
CA THR A 63 8.51 2.49 -6.95
C THR A 63 7.00 2.37 -6.97
N VAL A 64 6.48 1.41 -7.75
CA VAL A 64 5.04 1.14 -7.82
C VAL A 64 4.51 0.62 -6.49
N PHE A 65 5.29 -0.21 -5.78
CA PHE A 65 4.95 -0.67 -4.44
C PHE A 65 4.92 0.46 -3.41
N LYS A 66 5.86 1.41 -3.45
CA LYS A 66 5.84 2.59 -2.57
C LYS A 66 4.61 3.46 -2.83
N GLU A 67 4.28 3.67 -4.10
CA GLU A 67 3.12 4.46 -4.50
C GLU A 67 1.79 3.79 -4.16
N LEU A 68 1.76 2.45 -4.20
CA LEU A 68 0.63 1.65 -3.74
C LEU A 68 0.49 1.69 -2.20
N LEU A 69 1.61 1.63 -1.49
CA LEU A 69 1.62 1.46 -0.04
C LEU A 69 0.96 2.63 0.68
N SER A 70 1.25 3.88 0.29
CA SER A 70 0.68 5.06 0.94
C SER A 70 -0.87 5.07 0.94
N PRO A 71 -1.56 4.98 -0.21
CA PRO A 71 -3.02 4.98 -0.25
C PRO A 71 -3.63 3.72 0.38
N LEU A 72 -2.99 2.55 0.21
CA LEU A 72 -3.43 1.29 0.81
C LEU A 72 -3.44 1.37 2.34
N LEU A 73 -2.36 1.87 2.93
CA LEU A 73 -2.23 2.05 4.37
C LEU A 73 -3.28 3.03 4.92
N SER A 74 -3.43 4.19 4.28
CA SER A 74 -4.42 5.18 4.70
C SER A 74 -5.83 4.61 4.67
N ARG A 75 -6.19 3.90 3.59
CA ARG A 75 -7.50 3.27 3.44
C ARG A 75 -7.75 2.20 4.51
N LEU A 76 -6.80 1.27 4.69
CA LEU A 76 -6.97 0.18 5.67
C LEU A 76 -7.01 0.69 7.10
N TYR A 77 -6.20 1.69 7.42
CA TYR A 77 -6.26 2.37 8.71
C TYR A 77 -7.63 3.00 8.94
N GLU A 78 -8.14 3.76 7.97
CA GLU A 78 -9.48 4.36 8.06
C GLU A 78 -10.58 3.31 8.23
N GLU A 79 -10.50 2.19 7.51
CA GLU A 79 -11.47 1.08 7.65
C GLU A 79 -11.44 0.48 9.05
N ILE A 80 -10.26 0.24 9.63
CA ILE A 80 -10.12 -0.30 10.99
C ILE A 80 -10.61 0.70 12.03
N VAL A 81 -10.23 1.97 11.90
CA VAL A 81 -10.67 3.05 12.80
C VAL A 81 -12.19 3.21 12.77
N LYS A 82 -12.81 3.18 11.59
CA LYS A 82 -14.27 3.24 11.43
C LYS A 82 -14.95 2.01 12.01
N LYS A 83 -14.43 0.81 11.75
CA LYS A 83 -15.00 -0.46 12.22
C LYS A 83 -14.96 -0.59 13.74
N GLU A 84 -13.88 -0.15 14.36
CA GLU A 84 -13.69 -0.18 15.82
C GLU A 84 -14.15 1.11 16.51
N ASN A 85 -14.68 2.07 15.73
CA ASN A 85 -15.15 3.39 16.18
C ASN A 85 -14.10 4.13 17.04
N LEU A 86 -12.83 3.99 16.67
CA LEU A 86 -11.70 4.60 17.36
C LEU A 86 -11.64 6.09 17.02
N LYS A 87 -11.30 6.92 18.01
CA LYS A 87 -11.06 8.36 17.83
C LYS A 87 -9.59 8.65 18.11
N PRO A 88 -8.70 8.44 17.13
CA PRO A 88 -7.28 8.72 17.32
C PRO A 88 -7.08 10.22 17.56
N ILE A 89 -6.35 10.55 18.64
CA ILE A 89 -6.02 11.94 19.01
C ILE A 89 -4.70 12.36 18.35
N ILE A 90 -3.87 11.38 17.98
CA ILE A 90 -2.54 11.57 17.38
C ILE A 90 -2.47 10.89 16.02
N THR A 91 -1.60 11.40 15.16
CA THR A 91 -1.25 10.72 13.91
C THR A 91 -0.64 9.35 14.22
N PRO A 92 -1.10 8.27 13.57
CA PRO A 92 -0.54 6.94 13.80
C PRO A 92 0.92 6.91 13.35
N ARG A 93 1.77 6.25 14.15
CA ARG A 93 3.11 5.89 13.72
C ARG A 93 3.00 4.57 12.97
N VAL A 94 3.30 4.57 11.68
CA VAL A 94 3.26 3.36 10.85
C VAL A 94 4.66 2.79 10.73
N GLU A 95 4.85 1.53 11.12
CA GLU A 95 6.10 0.82 10.93
C GLU A 95 5.92 -0.37 9.98
N LEU A 96 6.66 -0.37 8.87
CA LEU A 96 6.75 -1.50 7.95
C LEU A 96 7.64 -2.58 8.58
N VAL A 97 7.03 -3.66 9.06
CA VAL A 97 7.76 -4.77 9.72
C VAL A 97 8.31 -5.74 8.68
N LYS A 98 7.52 -6.04 7.64
CA LYS A 98 7.96 -6.84 6.49
C LYS A 98 7.38 -6.28 5.20
N ALA A 99 8.28 -5.86 4.33
CA ALA A 99 8.01 -5.54 2.93
C ALA A 99 9.03 -6.29 2.06
N LYS A 100 8.92 -7.61 2.00
CA LYS A 100 9.71 -8.43 1.06
C LYS A 100 8.87 -8.79 -0.15
N GLU A 101 9.49 -8.75 -1.33
CA GLU A 101 8.88 -9.21 -2.57
C GLU A 101 8.45 -10.69 -2.43
N ASN A 102 7.21 -11.00 -2.84
CA ASN A 102 6.55 -12.32 -2.77
C ASN A 102 6.09 -12.83 -1.40
N GLU A 103 6.19 -12.05 -0.33
CA GLU A 103 5.68 -12.42 1.00
C GLU A 103 4.53 -11.51 1.45
N ASP A 104 3.75 -11.98 2.42
CA ASP A 104 2.67 -11.19 3.02
C ASP A 104 3.25 -9.95 3.71
N TRP A 105 2.58 -8.81 3.55
CA TRP A 105 3.03 -7.57 4.18
C TRP A 105 2.52 -7.52 5.61
N GLU A 106 3.47 -7.45 6.55
CA GLU A 106 3.20 -7.24 7.97
C GLU A 106 3.52 -5.79 8.31
N ILE A 107 2.50 -5.07 8.78
CA ILE A 107 2.59 -3.67 9.22
C ILE A 107 2.11 -3.61 10.67
N LYS A 108 2.75 -2.79 11.51
CA LYS A 108 2.35 -2.53 12.90
C LYS A 108 2.25 -1.04 13.21
#